data_AF-A0A0D2QB88-F1
#
_entry.id   AF-A0A0D2QB88-F1
#
_cell.length_a   1.000
_cell.length_b   1.000
_cell.length_c   1.000
_cell.angle_alpha   90.00
_cell.angle_beta   90.00
_cell.angle_gamma   90.00
#
_symmetry.space_group_name_H-M   'P 1'
#
loop_
_entity.id
_entity.type
_entity.pdbx_description
1 polymer ?
#
loop_
_entity_poly.entity_id
_entity_poly.type
_entity_poly.pdbx_seq_one_letter_code
_entity_poly.pdbx_strand_id
1 'polypeptide(L)'
;IREETIKQVKEQVDVQISEHLPESLQTQLDESKRQLEGIKISLRNSQARMTNSYIGTTNLDDPLSPILTPGGLSSPYYPPNARSLFGYDLDSAKILSRHYELTETDDLFMNFQQFLRHIGVASDYYRSA
;
A
#
# COMPACT_ATOMS: atom_id res chain seq x y z
N ILE A 1 -58.32 10.17 -0.37
CA ILE A 1 -57.99 10.47 -1.77
C ILE A 1 -56.65 11.18 -1.94
N ARG A 2 -56.44 12.43 -1.46
CA ARG A 2 -55.19 13.19 -1.71
C ARG A 2 -53.93 12.61 -1.01
N GLU A 3 -54.07 12.02 0.16
CA GLU A 3 -52.93 11.44 0.91
C GLU A 3 -52.48 10.09 0.35
N GLU A 4 -53.42 9.26 -0.11
CA GLU A 4 -53.11 7.96 -0.74
C GLU A 4 -52.35 8.15 -2.06
N THR A 5 -52.64 9.23 -2.80
CA THR A 5 -51.94 9.54 -4.06
C THR A 5 -50.50 9.98 -3.79
N ILE A 6 -50.24 10.77 -2.76
CA ILE A 6 -48.88 11.20 -2.41
C ILE A 6 -48.02 10.00 -1.98
N LYS A 7 -48.61 9.06 -1.25
CA LYS A 7 -47.92 7.84 -0.80
C LYS A 7 -47.56 6.92 -1.96
N GLN A 8 -48.50 6.70 -2.88
CA GLN A 8 -48.29 5.87 -4.07
C GLN A 8 -47.27 6.49 -5.04
N VAL A 9 -47.29 7.82 -5.21
CA VAL A 9 -46.28 8.51 -6.03
C VAL A 9 -44.90 8.38 -5.41
N LYS A 10 -44.78 8.49 -4.09
CA LYS A 10 -43.48 8.36 -3.41
C LYS A 10 -42.91 6.94 -3.51
N GLU A 11 -43.73 5.91 -3.34
CA GLU A 11 -43.34 4.51 -3.52
C GLU A 11 -42.93 4.21 -4.97
N GLN A 12 -43.66 4.71 -5.97
CA GLN A 12 -43.28 4.53 -7.37
C GLN A 12 -42.01 5.29 -7.76
N VAL A 13 -41.78 6.47 -7.17
CA VAL A 13 -40.56 7.25 -7.37
C VAL A 13 -39.35 6.56 -6.75
N ASP A 14 -39.48 6.01 -5.53
CA ASP A 14 -38.38 5.29 -4.86
C ASP A 14 -38.00 3.99 -5.62
N VAL A 15 -39.00 3.27 -6.16
CA VAL A 15 -38.74 2.07 -6.98
C VAL A 15 -38.01 2.43 -8.28
N GLN A 16 -38.48 3.45 -8.99
CA GLN A 16 -37.86 3.91 -10.24
C GLN A 16 -36.47 4.53 -10.02
N ILE A 17 -36.25 5.20 -8.88
CA ILE A 17 -34.94 5.71 -8.45
C ILE A 17 -33.96 4.55 -8.24
N SER A 18 -34.39 3.45 -7.62
CA SER A 18 -33.51 2.30 -7.39
C SER A 18 -33.17 1.53 -8.69
N GLU A 19 -34.06 1.53 -9.68
CA GLU A 19 -33.88 0.80 -10.94
C GLU A 19 -33.04 1.57 -11.97
N HIS A 20 -33.02 2.90 -11.92
CA HIS A 20 -32.38 3.75 -12.94
C HIS A 20 -31.17 4.57 -12.46
N LEU A 21 -30.86 4.61 -11.16
CA LEU A 21 -29.64 5.28 -10.66
C LEU A 21 -28.50 4.27 -10.43
N PRO A 22 -27.44 4.32 -11.26
CA PRO A 22 -26.26 3.49 -11.09
C PRO A 22 -25.50 3.97 -9.85
N GLU A 23 -25.47 3.11 -8.83
CA GLU A 23 -24.87 3.31 -7.51
C GLU A 23 -25.32 4.55 -6.73
N SER A 24 -25.67 4.36 -5.46
CA SER A 24 -26.05 5.47 -4.60
C SER A 24 -24.91 6.51 -4.50
N LEU A 25 -25.23 7.80 -4.37
CA LEU A 25 -24.23 8.86 -4.10
C LEU A 25 -23.34 8.53 -2.89
N GLN A 26 -23.86 7.75 -1.94
CA GLN A 26 -23.13 7.30 -0.77
C GLN A 26 -22.05 6.26 -1.13
N THR A 27 -22.36 5.34 -2.04
CA THR A 27 -21.39 4.40 -2.62
C THR A 27 -20.27 5.14 -3.35
N GLN A 28 -20.62 6.11 -4.20
CA GLN A 28 -19.64 6.90 -4.94
C GLN A 28 -18.73 7.74 -4.02
N LEU A 29 -19.29 8.31 -2.95
CA LEU A 29 -18.53 9.02 -1.93
C LEU A 29 -17.56 8.09 -1.20
N ASP A 30 -18.00 6.89 -0.84
CA ASP A 30 -17.16 5.93 -0.12
C ASP A 30 -16.07 5.35 -1.02
N GLU A 31 -16.36 5.11 -2.30
CA GLU A 31 -15.35 4.76 -3.29
C GLU A 31 -14.32 5.88 -3.46
N SER A 32 -14.78 7.12 -3.64
CA SER A 32 -13.89 8.29 -3.78
C SER A 32 -12.98 8.46 -2.57
N LYS A 33 -13.49 8.25 -1.34
CA LYS A 33 -12.66 8.27 -0.13
C LYS A 33 -11.58 7.18 -0.17
N ARG A 34 -11.93 5.94 -0.55
CA ARG A 34 -10.96 4.84 -0.68
C ARG A 34 -9.88 5.15 -1.70
N GLN A 35 -10.26 5.71 -2.86
CA GLN A 35 -9.33 6.15 -3.89
C GLN A 35 -8.37 7.23 -3.36
N LEU A 36 -8.89 8.24 -2.65
CA LEU A 36 -8.07 9.29 -2.03
C LEU A 36 -7.08 8.73 -1.00
N GLU A 37 -7.49 7.78 -0.17
CA GLU A 37 -6.58 7.13 0.77
C GLU A 37 -5.48 6.34 0.04
N GLY A 38 -5.82 5.62 -1.04
CA GLY A 38 -4.84 4.95 -1.89
C GLY A 38 -3.82 5.91 -2.51
N ILE A 39 -4.27 7.10 -2.95
CA ILE A 39 -3.40 8.16 -3.48
C ILE A 39 -2.47 8.70 -2.38
N LYS A 40 -2.99 8.96 -1.18
CA LYS A 40 -2.18 9.44 -0.04
C LYS A 40 -1.10 8.44 0.35
N ILE A 41 -1.44 7.15 0.40
CA ILE A 41 -0.50 6.06 0.66
C ILE A 41 0.58 6.04 -0.41
N SER A 42 0.19 6.09 -1.69
CA SER A 42 1.11 6.09 -2.83
C SER A 42 2.07 7.29 -2.79
N LEU A 43 1.58 8.47 -2.44
CA LEU A 43 2.39 9.68 -2.29
C LEU A 43 3.42 9.54 -1.17
N ARG A 44 2.99 9.10 0.03
CA ARG A 44 3.90 8.86 1.16
C ARG A 44 4.97 7.83 0.81
N ASN A 45 4.57 6.73 0.17
CA ASN A 45 5.49 5.69 -0.27
C ASN A 45 6.48 6.22 -1.31
N SER A 46 6.04 7.12 -2.21
CA SER A 46 6.93 7.77 -3.17
C SER A 46 7.99 8.63 -2.47
N GLN A 47 7.59 9.44 -1.48
CA GLN A 47 8.50 10.27 -0.69
C GLN A 47 9.49 9.42 0.13
N ALA A 48 9.01 8.34 0.74
CA ALA A 48 9.85 7.40 1.46
C ALA A 48 10.84 6.70 0.51
N ARG A 49 10.42 6.26 -0.69
CA ARG A 49 11.32 5.70 -1.71
C ARG A 49 12.39 6.69 -2.17
N MET A 50 12.03 7.96 -2.35
CA MET A 50 12.98 9.02 -2.68
C MET A 50 14.00 9.23 -1.56
N THR A 51 13.58 9.12 -0.30
CA THR A 51 14.49 9.25 0.84
C THR A 51 15.43 8.04 0.94
N ASN A 52 14.89 6.83 0.75
CA ASN A 52 15.64 5.59 0.83
C ASN A 52 16.61 5.38 -0.32
N SER A 53 16.41 6.04 -1.47
CA SER A 53 17.34 5.93 -2.60
C SER A 53 18.75 6.46 -2.31
N TYR A 54 18.88 7.31 -1.28
CA TYR A 54 20.16 7.81 -0.79
C TYR A 54 20.94 6.81 0.08
N ILE A 55 20.33 5.66 0.42
CA ILE A 55 21.01 4.63 1.21
C ILE A 55 22.04 3.91 0.34
N GLY A 56 23.31 4.12 0.68
CA GLY A 56 24.54 3.63 0.06
C GLY A 56 25.38 2.74 1.01
N THR A 57 26.43 2.12 0.46
CA THR A 57 27.34 1.23 1.21
C THR A 57 28.00 1.91 2.41
N THR A 58 28.12 3.23 2.36
CA THR A 58 28.73 4.07 3.39
C THR A 58 27.79 4.46 4.53
N ASN A 59 26.47 4.27 4.37
CA ASN A 59 25.46 4.75 5.31
C ASN A 59 24.35 3.71 5.57
N LEU A 60 24.76 2.45 5.73
CA LEU A 60 23.86 1.33 6.04
C LEU A 60 23.15 1.44 7.40
N ASP A 61 23.65 2.26 8.31
CA ASP A 61 23.05 2.51 9.62
C ASP A 61 22.00 3.62 9.59
N ASP A 62 21.94 4.40 8.51
CA ASP A 62 20.98 5.49 8.38
C ASP A 62 19.55 4.94 8.42
N PRO A 63 18.62 5.67 9.05
CA PRO A 63 17.26 5.21 9.23
C PRO A 63 16.54 5.09 7.89
N LEU A 64 15.91 3.94 7.67
CA LEU A 64 15.04 3.74 6.53
C LEU A 64 13.70 4.44 6.76
N SER A 65 13.29 5.23 5.77
CA SER A 65 11.99 5.89 5.74
C SER A 65 10.90 4.84 5.48
N PRO A 66 9.92 4.69 6.41
CA PRO A 66 8.99 3.56 6.38
C PRO A 66 8.05 3.62 5.18
N ILE A 67 7.90 2.47 4.53
CA ILE A 67 6.91 2.27 3.46
C ILE A 67 5.64 1.68 4.06
N LEU A 68 4.50 2.22 3.67
CA LEU A 68 3.18 1.72 4.04
C LEU A 68 2.78 0.57 3.12
N THR A 69 2.14 -0.45 3.69
CA THR A 69 1.48 -1.53 2.95
C THR A 69 0.29 -0.99 2.16
N PRO A 70 -0.32 -1.78 1.25
CA PRO A 70 -1.55 -1.38 0.56
C PRO A 70 -2.70 -1.04 1.51
N GLY A 71 -2.72 -1.63 2.71
CA GLY A 71 -3.64 -1.30 3.80
C GLY A 71 -3.30 -0.01 4.57
N GLY A 72 -2.23 0.70 4.20
CA GLY A 72 -1.82 1.96 4.82
C GLY A 72 -1.08 1.82 6.15
N LEU A 73 -0.69 0.60 6.54
CA LEU A 73 0.02 0.33 7.79
C LEU A 73 1.52 0.14 7.54
N SER A 74 2.36 0.38 8.54
CA SER A 74 3.77 -0.02 8.47
C SER A 74 3.92 -1.47 8.94
N SER A 75 4.81 -2.23 8.30
CA SER A 75 5.10 -3.60 8.71
C SER A 75 5.83 -3.62 10.06
N PRO A 76 5.43 -4.45 11.03
CA PRO A 76 6.21 -4.64 12.26
C PRO A 76 7.57 -5.30 12.02
N TYR A 77 7.75 -5.95 10.87
CA TYR A 77 9.02 -6.52 10.41
C TYR A 77 9.86 -5.52 9.60
N TYR A 78 9.42 -4.27 9.48
CA TYR A 78 10.18 -3.27 8.74
C TYR A 78 11.52 -3.01 9.44
N PRO A 79 12.65 -3.15 8.73
CA PRO A 79 13.96 -2.94 9.33
C PRO A 79 14.19 -1.46 9.62
N PRO A 80 14.79 -1.10 10.77
CA PRO A 80 15.08 0.31 11.08
C PRO A 80 16.15 0.90 10.15
N ASN A 81 17.07 0.07 9.65
CA ASN A 81 18.12 0.47 8.71
C ASN A 81 18.54 -0.72 7.82
N ALA A 82 19.31 -0.45 6.76
CA ALA A 82 19.75 -1.49 5.82
C ALA A 82 20.65 -2.54 6.49
N ARG A 83 21.45 -2.16 7.48
CA ARG A 83 22.25 -3.11 8.27
C ARG A 83 21.39 -4.13 8.99
N SER A 84 20.27 -3.70 9.58
CA SER A 84 19.35 -4.58 10.28
C SER A 84 18.65 -5.55 9.33
N LEU A 85 18.31 -5.08 8.11
CA LEU A 85 17.76 -5.95 7.05
C LEU A 85 18.72 -7.10 6.72
N PHE A 86 20.02 -6.82 6.59
CA PHE A 86 21.02 -7.85 6.29
C PHE A 86 21.25 -8.84 7.44
N GLY A 87 20.76 -8.54 8.65
CA GLY A 87 20.74 -9.46 9.78
C GLY A 87 19.55 -10.41 9.79
N TYR A 88 18.59 -10.29 8.87
CA TYR A 88 17.41 -11.15 8.83
C TYR A 88 17.75 -12.55 8.33
N ASP A 89 17.06 -13.55 8.87
CA ASP A 89 17.05 -14.90 8.34
C ASP A 89 16.04 -15.03 7.18
N LEU A 90 16.04 -16.19 6.52
CA LEU A 90 15.16 -16.46 5.38
C LEU A 90 13.68 -16.32 5.73
N ASP A 91 13.28 -16.76 6.91
CA ASP A 91 11.90 -16.69 7.36
C ASP A 91 11.47 -15.24 7.60
N SER A 92 12.29 -14.43 8.25
CA SER A 92 12.01 -13.00 8.45
C SER A 92 11.97 -12.24 7.12
N ALA A 93 12.87 -12.57 6.18
CA ALA A 93 12.86 -11.96 4.84
C ALA A 93 11.59 -12.30 4.06
N LYS A 94 11.12 -13.55 4.14
CA LYS A 94 9.85 -13.98 3.53
C LYS A 94 8.64 -13.28 4.16
N ILE A 95 8.59 -13.20 5.49
CA ILE A 95 7.53 -12.48 6.20
C ILE A 95 7.49 -11.00 5.77
N LEU A 96 8.66 -10.37 5.65
CA LEU A 96 8.77 -8.99 5.18
C LEU A 96 8.24 -8.86 3.75
N SER A 97 8.63 -9.75 2.83
CA SER A 97 8.11 -9.78 1.45
C SER A 97 6.59 -9.93 1.41
N ARG A 98 6.00 -10.82 2.22
CA ARG A 98 4.54 -11.00 2.31
C ARG A 98 3.80 -9.73 2.68
N HIS A 99 4.31 -9.01 3.67
CA HIS A 99 3.66 -7.80 4.17
C HIS A 99 3.54 -6.70 3.09
N TYR A 100 4.46 -6.72 2.12
CA TYR A 100 4.48 -5.78 1.00
C TYR A 100 4.01 -6.40 -0.33
N GLU A 101 3.37 -7.58 -0.27
CA GLU A 101 2.86 -8.30 -1.44
C GLU A 101 3.95 -8.55 -2.50
N LEU A 102 5.19 -8.76 -2.07
CA LEU A 102 6.33 -9.09 -2.93
C LEU A 102 6.44 -10.61 -3.13
N THR A 103 7.00 -11.01 -4.27
CA THR A 103 7.26 -12.42 -4.56
C THR A 103 8.32 -12.98 -3.62
N GLU A 104 7.95 -13.98 -2.83
CA GLU A 104 8.90 -14.70 -1.99
C GLU A 104 9.71 -15.72 -2.78
N THR A 105 10.97 -15.88 -2.38
CA THR A 105 11.87 -16.90 -2.91
C THR A 105 12.50 -17.71 -1.78
N ASP A 106 12.98 -18.92 -2.09
CA ASP A 106 13.81 -19.70 -1.15
C ASP A 106 15.27 -19.18 -1.07
N ASP A 107 15.58 -18.16 -1.86
CA ASP A 107 16.84 -17.44 -1.83
C ASP A 107 16.71 -16.16 -0.99
N LEU A 108 17.46 -16.09 0.10
CA LEU A 108 17.52 -14.94 1.03
C LEU A 108 17.94 -13.65 0.31
N PHE A 109 18.95 -13.76 -0.54
CA PHE A 109 19.51 -12.63 -1.26
C PHE A 109 18.50 -12.05 -2.24
N MET A 110 17.77 -12.92 -2.95
CA MET A 110 16.70 -12.49 -3.84
C MET A 110 15.56 -11.80 -3.09
N ASN A 111 15.20 -12.25 -1.90
CA ASN A 111 14.22 -11.53 -1.06
C ASN A 111 14.73 -10.14 -0.66
N PHE A 112 15.99 -10.02 -0.26
CA PHE A 112 16.60 -8.72 0.06
C PHE A 112 16.64 -7.78 -1.15
N GLN A 113 17.06 -8.28 -2.31
CA GLN A 113 17.10 -7.47 -3.53
C GLN A 113 15.72 -6.96 -3.93
N GLN A 114 14.69 -7.83 -3.85
CA GLN A 114 13.33 -7.44 -4.14
C GLN A 114 12.81 -6.38 -3.17
N PHE A 115 13.08 -6.56 -1.87
CA PHE A 115 12.67 -5.59 -0.86
C PHE A 115 13.41 -4.26 -1.03
N LEU A 116 14.74 -4.26 -1.17
CA LEU A 116 15.55 -3.05 -1.40
C LEU A 116 15.06 -2.27 -2.62
N ARG A 117 14.79 -2.97 -3.73
CA ARG A 117 14.21 -2.36 -4.92
C ARG A 117 12.82 -1.77 -4.65
N HIS A 118 11.98 -2.47 -3.89
CA HIS A 118 10.65 -1.99 -3.52
C HIS A 118 10.71 -0.70 -2.69
N ILE A 119 11.65 -0.62 -1.74
CA ILE A 119 11.83 0.57 -0.89
C ILE A 119 12.65 1.67 -1.56
N GLY A 120 13.09 1.50 -2.82
CA GLY A 120 13.75 2.54 -3.61
C GLY A 120 15.28 2.59 -3.48
N VAL A 121 15.90 1.64 -2.79
CA VAL A 121 17.36 1.52 -2.70
C VAL A 121 17.91 0.98 -4.02
N ALA A 122 18.98 1.60 -4.53
CA ALA A 122 19.57 1.22 -5.82
C ALA A 122 20.11 -0.23 -5.81
N SER A 123 19.81 -0.99 -6.86
CA SER A 123 20.21 -2.40 -6.99
C SER A 123 21.70 -2.59 -7.34
N ASP A 124 22.42 -1.51 -7.67
CA ASP A 124 23.82 -1.56 -8.12
C ASP A 124 24.79 -2.02 -7.01
N TYR A 125 24.31 -2.13 -5.78
CA TYR A 125 25.03 -2.68 -4.63
C TYR A 125 25.65 -4.05 -4.83
N TYR A 126 25.14 -4.85 -5.77
CA TYR A 126 25.51 -6.26 -5.91
C TYR A 126 26.31 -6.58 -7.16
N ARG A 127 26.75 -5.57 -7.91
CA ARG A 127 27.63 -5.76 -9.09
C ARG A 127 29.13 -5.65 -8.78
N SER A 128 29.51 -5.37 -7.54
CA SER A 128 30.89 -5.02 -7.18
C SER A 128 31.47 -5.78 -5.98
N ALA A 129 30.84 -6.87 -5.56
CA ALA A 129 31.39 -7.78 -4.55
C ALA A 129 31.85 -9.09 -5.21
#